data_AF-K1T7T3-F1
#
_entry.id   AF-K1T7T3-F1
#
_cell.length_a   1.000
_cell.length_b   1.000
_cell.length_c   1.000
_cell.angle_alpha   90.00
_cell.angle_beta   90.00
_cell.angle_gamma   90.00
#
_symmetry.space_group_name_H-M   'P 1'
#
loop_
_entity.id
_entity.type
_entity.pdbx_description
1 polymer ?
#
loop_
_entity_poly.entity_id
_entity_poly.type
_entity_poly.pdbx_seq_one_letter_code
_entity_poly.pdbx_strand_id
1 'polypeptide(L)'
;MVLHEHDKYNGSHRARKSFHFFDGTIVCLGTDIENLNTEYPTETTVFQLAATTPETRQYWESYQSDGQTYIDPNGVGYYISKASRPAARYEKNFPQVTVGERSTKPTSGDWVSLTLQHGKAPKGASYEYAVLPHTDAAALKAFAKKPTYKILRQDRNAHIVRSPADGLTSYVLFETPQALPDGGLLQKADTSCLVMIREYKDKLLLTVSQPDLALYRGPSDEAFDKDGKRIERSIYSRPWTDNESQEIPVTVTLKGQWKVAETPYCK
;
A
#
# COMPACT_ATOMS: atom_id res chain seq x y z
N MET A 1 -5.02 3.63 -0.28
CA MET A 1 -5.23 4.92 0.43
C MET A 1 -4.56 6.06 -0.31
N VAL A 2 -5.12 7.25 -0.19
CA VAL A 2 -4.48 8.52 -0.55
C VAL A 2 -3.94 9.13 0.76
N LEU A 3 -2.63 9.03 0.97
CA LEU A 3 -1.95 9.60 2.13
C LEU A 3 -1.79 11.11 1.91
N HIS A 4 -2.17 11.89 2.91
CA HIS A 4 -1.87 13.32 2.99
C HIS A 4 -1.68 13.69 4.46
N GLU A 5 -0.42 13.93 4.85
CA GLU A 5 -0.06 14.31 6.22
C GLU A 5 -0.68 15.67 6.59
N HIS A 6 -0.99 15.89 7.87
CA HIS A 6 -1.61 17.14 8.34
C HIS A 6 -0.64 18.33 8.29
N ASP A 7 -1.17 19.52 8.04
CA ASP A 7 -0.37 20.77 7.87
C ASP A 7 0.26 21.27 9.18
N LYS A 8 -0.06 20.61 10.30
CA LYS A 8 0.58 20.81 11.62
C LYS A 8 2.05 20.37 11.59
N TYR A 9 2.37 19.39 10.75
CA TYR A 9 3.71 18.85 10.55
C TYR A 9 4.11 19.06 9.09
N ASN A 10 4.35 18.00 8.32
CA ASN A 10 4.71 18.13 6.91
C ASN A 10 3.48 18.03 6.01
N GLY A 11 2.65 19.08 5.96
CA GLY A 11 1.43 19.12 5.12
C GLY A 11 1.65 18.96 3.61
N SER A 12 2.90 19.01 3.14
CA SER A 12 3.25 18.73 1.75
C SER A 12 3.41 17.23 1.45
N HIS A 13 3.49 16.38 2.48
CA HIS A 13 3.74 14.96 2.32
C HIS A 13 2.50 14.20 1.87
N ARG A 14 2.60 13.64 0.66
CA ARG A 14 1.55 12.90 -0.02
C ARG A 14 2.09 11.61 -0.62
N ALA A 15 1.22 10.62 -0.75
CA ALA A 15 1.48 9.37 -1.46
C ALA A 15 0.18 8.65 -1.81
N ARG A 16 0.20 7.80 -2.85
CA ARG A 16 -0.85 6.81 -3.10
C ARG A 16 -0.28 5.43 -2.82
N LYS A 17 -0.92 4.68 -1.93
CA LYS A 17 -0.42 3.39 -1.42
C LYS A 17 -1.51 2.33 -1.54
N SER A 18 -1.17 1.16 -2.07
CA SER A 18 -2.08 0.02 -2.14
C SER A 18 -1.39 -1.29 -1.72
N PHE A 19 -2.22 -2.21 -1.25
CA PHE A 19 -1.84 -3.57 -0.86
C PHE A 19 -2.78 -4.53 -1.57
N HIS A 20 -2.22 -5.47 -2.31
CA HIS A 20 -2.99 -6.47 -3.06
C HIS A 20 -2.70 -7.85 -2.48
N PHE A 21 -3.71 -8.45 -1.88
CA PHE A 21 -3.61 -9.73 -1.19
C PHE A 21 -4.03 -10.86 -2.14
N PHE A 22 -3.09 -11.74 -2.48
CA PHE A 22 -3.29 -12.91 -3.34
C PHE A 22 -2.77 -14.14 -2.61
N ASP A 23 -3.65 -14.85 -1.90
CA ASP A 23 -3.35 -16.03 -1.10
C ASP A 23 -2.04 -15.87 -0.28
N GLY A 24 -0.92 -16.45 -0.72
CA GLY A 24 0.38 -16.38 -0.05
C GLY A 24 1.27 -15.19 -0.45
N THR A 25 0.77 -14.17 -1.13
CA THR A 25 1.54 -13.01 -1.59
C THR A 25 0.80 -11.70 -1.35
N ILE A 26 1.48 -10.74 -0.74
CA ILE A 26 1.00 -9.37 -0.56
C ILE A 26 1.85 -8.46 -1.45
N VAL A 27 1.26 -7.89 -2.50
CA VAL A 27 1.96 -6.94 -3.37
C VAL A 27 1.71 -5.52 -2.87
N CYS A 28 2.80 -4.80 -2.58
CA CYS A 28 2.78 -3.47 -1.99
C CYS A 28 3.24 -2.45 -3.03
N LEU A 29 2.35 -1.55 -3.44
CA LEU A 29 2.64 -0.52 -4.44
C LEU A 29 2.52 0.89 -3.85
N GLY A 30 3.38 1.79 -4.33
CA GLY A 30 3.34 3.21 -4.01
C GLY A 30 3.64 4.06 -5.24
N THR A 31 2.92 5.18 -5.40
CA THR A 31 3.20 6.23 -6.39
C THR A 31 2.96 7.60 -5.80
N ASP A 32 3.37 8.63 -6.54
CA ASP A 32 3.14 10.03 -6.18
C ASP A 32 3.64 10.36 -4.78
N ILE A 33 4.75 9.73 -4.38
CA ILE A 33 5.40 9.99 -3.10
C ILE A 33 6.16 11.30 -3.24
N GLU A 34 5.72 12.31 -2.51
CA GLU A 34 6.26 13.66 -2.63
C GLU A 34 6.16 14.45 -1.32
N ASN A 35 7.05 15.43 -1.17
CA ASN A 35 6.98 16.52 -0.19
C ASN A 35 8.03 17.59 -0.51
N LEU A 36 8.02 18.67 0.25
CA LEU A 36 8.94 19.80 0.13
C LEU A 36 10.05 19.79 1.22
N ASN A 37 10.18 18.73 2.02
CA ASN A 37 11.16 18.68 3.10
C ASN A 37 12.57 18.41 2.56
N THR A 38 13.43 19.44 2.56
CA THR A 38 14.82 19.36 2.09
C THR A 38 15.81 19.01 3.20
N GLU A 39 15.36 18.87 4.45
CA GLU A 39 16.20 18.59 5.61
C GLU A 39 16.32 17.09 5.88
N TYR A 40 15.18 16.37 5.88
CA TYR A 40 15.09 14.94 6.21
C TYR A 40 14.65 14.09 5.01
N PRO A 41 15.14 12.85 4.87
CA PRO A 41 14.74 11.96 3.78
C PRO A 41 13.33 11.42 3.99
N THR A 42 12.70 11.00 2.88
CA THR A 42 11.45 10.25 2.87
C THR A 42 11.74 8.78 2.61
N GLU A 43 11.12 7.91 3.40
CA GLU A 43 11.36 6.47 3.31
C GLU A 43 10.05 5.68 3.32
N THR A 44 10.08 4.50 2.71
CA THR A 44 9.07 3.46 2.95
C THR A 44 9.75 2.26 3.57
N THR A 45 9.36 1.93 4.80
CA THR A 45 9.88 0.75 5.51
C THR A 45 9.23 -0.52 4.97
N VAL A 46 10.05 -1.45 4.49
CA VAL A 46 9.61 -2.79 4.08
C VAL A 46 9.45 -3.67 5.31
N PHE A 47 10.46 -3.67 6.18
CA PHE A 47 10.39 -4.26 7.53
C PHE A 47 11.34 -3.53 8.49
N GLN A 48 11.03 -3.62 9.78
CA GLN A 48 11.92 -3.31 10.89
C GLN A 48 11.68 -4.36 11.97
N LEU A 49 12.69 -5.17 12.24
CA LEU A 49 12.57 -6.38 13.06
C LEU A 49 13.56 -6.34 14.21
N ALA A 50 13.08 -6.72 15.40
CA ALA A 50 13.90 -6.81 16.59
C ALA A 50 14.79 -8.06 16.54
N ALA A 51 16.06 -7.91 16.94
CA ALA A 51 17.04 -8.98 17.07
C ALA A 51 17.43 -9.15 18.55
N THR A 52 16.44 -9.34 19.41
CA THR A 52 16.60 -9.22 20.88
C THR A 52 17.06 -10.50 21.57
N THR A 53 17.16 -11.63 20.87
CA THR A 53 17.67 -12.90 21.42
C THR A 53 19.02 -13.26 20.80
N PRO A 54 19.88 -14.04 21.48
CA PRO A 54 21.13 -14.52 20.90
C PRO A 54 20.95 -15.23 19.54
N GLU A 55 19.87 -16.02 19.39
CA GLU A 55 19.59 -16.78 18.17
C GLU A 55 19.20 -15.86 17.01
N THR A 56 18.31 -14.89 17.26
CA THR A 56 17.87 -13.92 16.23
C THR A 56 19.00 -12.97 15.86
N ARG A 57 19.84 -12.57 16.82
CA ARG A 57 21.05 -11.79 16.57
C ARG A 57 22.05 -12.57 15.71
N GLN A 58 22.37 -13.81 16.08
CA GLN A 58 23.28 -14.65 15.31
C GLN A 58 22.78 -14.92 13.89
N TYR A 59 21.47 -15.14 13.72
CA TYR A 59 20.83 -15.25 12.42
C TYR A 59 21.14 -14.00 11.57
N TRP A 60 20.86 -12.82 12.11
CA TRP A 60 21.07 -11.58 11.36
C TRP A 60 22.54 -11.24 11.14
N GLU A 61 23.45 -11.54 12.07
CA GLU A 61 24.89 -11.36 11.89
C GLU A 61 25.40 -12.17 10.69
N SER A 62 24.97 -13.43 10.57
CA SER A 62 25.33 -14.31 9.45
C SER A 62 24.55 -14.05 8.15
N TYR A 63 23.45 -13.28 8.22
CA TYR A 63 22.58 -13.03 7.07
C TYR A 63 23.27 -12.23 5.97
N GLN A 64 23.26 -12.79 4.75
CA GLN A 64 23.72 -12.17 3.52
C GLN A 64 22.54 -11.99 2.56
N SER A 65 22.24 -10.74 2.21
CA SER A 65 21.24 -10.42 1.20
C SER A 65 21.88 -10.41 -0.20
N ASP A 66 21.12 -10.82 -1.20
CA ASP A 66 21.45 -10.64 -2.63
C ASP A 66 20.96 -9.27 -3.18
N GLY A 67 20.44 -8.41 -2.31
CA GLY A 67 19.86 -7.11 -2.65
C GLY A 67 18.49 -7.18 -3.34
N GLN A 68 17.93 -8.38 -3.53
CA GLN A 68 16.64 -8.61 -4.20
C GLN A 68 15.64 -9.30 -3.28
N THR A 69 16.09 -10.26 -2.49
CA THR A 69 15.28 -11.04 -1.57
C THR A 69 15.80 -10.91 -0.14
N TYR A 70 14.85 -10.89 0.79
CA TYR A 70 15.11 -10.89 2.22
C TYR A 70 14.18 -11.91 2.86
N ILE A 71 14.65 -12.67 3.83
CA ILE A 71 13.80 -13.60 4.60
C ILE A 71 14.13 -13.40 6.07
N ASP A 72 13.11 -13.32 6.90
CA ASP A 72 13.28 -13.18 8.34
C ASP A 72 13.27 -14.54 9.07
N PRO A 73 13.70 -14.60 10.34
CA PRO A 73 13.69 -15.83 11.14
C PRO A 73 12.33 -16.48 11.31
N ASN A 74 11.24 -15.75 11.05
CA ASN A 74 9.86 -16.25 11.19
C ASN A 74 9.32 -16.84 9.87
N GLY A 75 10.15 -16.89 8.82
CA GLY A 75 9.76 -17.41 7.52
C GLY A 75 8.90 -16.45 6.70
N VAL A 76 9.00 -15.14 6.94
CA VAL A 76 8.41 -14.13 6.04
C VAL A 76 9.47 -13.70 5.03
N GLY A 77 9.14 -13.85 3.76
CA GLY A 77 9.97 -13.41 2.64
C GLY A 77 9.55 -12.03 2.13
N TYR A 78 10.53 -11.27 1.67
CA TYR A 78 10.36 -9.96 1.07
C TYR A 78 11.09 -9.95 -0.28
N TYR A 79 10.38 -9.60 -1.33
CA TYR A 79 10.90 -9.46 -2.68
C TYR A 79 10.90 -7.98 -3.08
N ILE A 80 12.06 -7.46 -3.49
CA ILE A 80 12.21 -6.10 -4.01
C ILE A 80 12.29 -6.15 -5.54
N SER A 81 11.33 -5.47 -6.18
CA SER A 81 11.27 -5.33 -7.63
C SER A 81 12.56 -4.73 -8.19
N LYS A 82 12.89 -5.06 -9.44
CA LYS A 82 14.06 -4.48 -10.10
C LYS A 82 14.03 -2.94 -10.10
N ALA A 83 12.86 -2.34 -10.23
CA ALA A 83 12.67 -0.89 -10.21
C ALA A 83 12.93 -0.27 -8.83
N SER A 84 12.64 -0.98 -7.75
CA SER A 84 12.79 -0.45 -6.37
C SER A 84 14.14 -0.75 -5.73
N ARG A 85 14.92 -1.70 -6.27
CA ARG A 85 16.24 -2.07 -5.73
C ARG A 85 17.22 -0.90 -5.56
N PRO A 86 17.33 0.07 -6.49
CA PRO A 86 18.26 1.19 -6.30
C PRO A 86 17.97 2.01 -5.03
N ALA A 87 16.71 2.05 -4.59
CA ALA A 87 16.29 2.74 -3.37
C ALA A 87 16.44 1.88 -2.10
N ALA A 88 16.66 0.57 -2.22
CA ALA A 88 16.68 -0.33 -1.07
C ALA A 88 17.93 -0.14 -0.21
N ARG A 89 17.76 -0.02 1.10
CA ARG A 89 18.83 -0.01 2.11
C ARG A 89 18.53 -1.02 3.20
N TYR A 90 19.48 -1.93 3.39
CA TYR A 90 19.42 -2.94 4.44
C TYR A 90 20.45 -2.61 5.51
N GLU A 91 20.00 -2.45 6.74
CA GLU A 91 20.82 -1.94 7.85
C GLU A 91 20.66 -2.83 9.08
N LYS A 92 21.77 -3.04 9.80
CA LYS A 92 21.82 -3.74 11.09
C LYS A 92 22.25 -2.72 12.14
N ASN A 93 21.30 -2.24 12.94
CA ASN A 93 21.52 -1.26 13.98
C ASN A 93 21.64 -1.97 15.33
N PHE A 94 22.84 -2.45 15.63
CA PHE A 94 23.17 -3.19 16.85
C PHE A 94 24.12 -2.34 17.73
N PRO A 95 23.62 -1.41 18.56
CA PRO A 95 22.22 -1.16 18.90
C PRO A 95 21.60 0.06 18.17
N GLN A 96 20.27 0.07 18.07
CA GLN A 96 19.46 1.26 17.79
C GLN A 96 19.02 1.89 19.12
N VAL A 97 19.13 3.22 19.24
CA VAL A 97 18.68 3.99 20.40
C VAL A 97 17.42 4.76 20.05
N THR A 98 16.41 4.72 20.92
CA THR A 98 15.14 5.44 20.76
C THR A 98 14.57 5.83 22.13
N VAL A 99 13.42 6.49 22.17
CA VAL A 99 12.66 6.78 23.39
C VAL A 99 11.35 5.99 23.42
N GLY A 100 10.82 5.73 24.60
CA GLY A 100 9.55 5.04 24.75
C GLY A 100 8.35 5.95 24.46
N GLU A 101 7.22 5.38 24.04
CA GLU A 101 5.98 6.13 23.72
C GLU A 101 5.57 7.10 24.84
N ARG A 102 5.80 6.72 26.10
CA ARG A 102 5.39 7.49 27.30
C ARG A 102 6.56 8.13 28.06
N SER A 103 7.78 8.05 27.55
CA SER A 103 8.96 8.54 28.27
C SER A 103 10.06 8.98 27.33
N THR A 104 10.63 10.16 27.60
CA THR A 104 11.82 10.67 26.90
C THR A 104 13.12 10.02 27.36
N LYS A 105 13.07 9.07 28.30
CA LYS A 105 14.25 8.32 28.73
C LYS A 105 14.73 7.41 27.58
N PRO A 106 16.03 7.42 27.24
CA PRO A 106 16.57 6.55 26.21
C PRO A 106 16.35 5.06 26.51
N THR A 107 16.06 4.32 25.45
CA THR A 107 15.97 2.87 25.39
C THR A 107 16.83 2.39 24.22
N SER A 108 17.32 1.16 24.27
CA SER A 108 18.17 0.59 23.23
C SER A 108 17.81 -0.87 22.95
N GLY A 109 17.98 -1.30 21.72
CA GLY A 109 17.86 -2.70 21.32
C GLY A 109 18.54 -2.94 19.98
N ASP A 110 18.77 -4.20 19.65
CA ASP A 110 19.33 -4.60 18.36
C ASP A 110 18.19 -4.71 17.34
N TRP A 111 18.32 -4.00 16.21
CA TRP A 111 17.29 -3.95 15.16
C TRP A 111 17.88 -4.15 13.77
N VAL A 112 17.10 -4.76 12.90
CA VAL A 112 17.40 -4.88 11.47
C VAL A 112 16.28 -4.24 10.66
N SER A 113 16.64 -3.43 9.67
CA SER A 113 15.69 -2.72 8.82
C SER A 113 15.98 -2.93 7.35
N LEU A 114 14.91 -2.90 6.56
CA LEU A 114 14.96 -2.70 5.12
C LEU A 114 14.06 -1.53 4.76
N THR A 115 14.65 -0.46 4.22
CA THR A 115 13.93 0.74 3.81
C THR A 115 14.09 0.97 2.32
N LEU A 116 13.12 1.64 1.70
CA LEU A 116 13.19 2.19 0.37
C LEU A 116 13.36 3.71 0.51
N GLN A 117 14.55 4.20 0.19
CA GLN A 117 14.93 5.60 0.33
C GLN A 117 14.54 6.42 -0.91
N HIS A 118 13.60 7.35 -0.73
CA HIS A 118 13.11 8.23 -1.80
C HIS A 118 13.90 9.55 -1.88
N GLY A 119 14.87 9.75 -0.97
CA GLY A 119 15.66 10.97 -0.87
C GLY A 119 14.93 12.10 -0.13
N LYS A 120 15.52 13.30 -0.18
CA LYS A 120 14.93 14.52 0.40
C LYS A 120 14.04 15.20 -0.65
N ALA A 121 12.90 15.74 -0.22
CA ALA A 121 11.90 16.39 -1.07
C ALA A 121 11.62 15.62 -2.39
N PRO A 122 11.21 14.33 -2.31
CA PRO A 122 10.91 13.54 -3.50
C PRO A 122 9.80 14.19 -4.34
N LYS A 123 9.81 13.91 -5.64
CA LYS A 123 8.79 14.37 -6.59
C LYS A 123 8.28 13.17 -7.39
N GLY A 124 7.08 12.70 -7.07
CA GLY A 124 6.48 11.58 -7.78
C GLY A 124 7.23 10.24 -7.63
N ALA A 125 7.90 10.01 -6.49
CA ALA A 125 8.60 8.76 -6.25
C ALA A 125 7.63 7.58 -6.13
N SER A 126 8.13 6.37 -6.33
CA SER A 126 7.32 5.14 -6.34
C SER A 126 8.07 3.96 -5.73
N TYR A 127 7.34 2.92 -5.36
CA TYR A 127 7.90 1.64 -4.96
C TYR A 127 7.03 0.46 -5.38
N GLU A 128 7.68 -0.69 -5.47
CA GLU A 128 7.07 -2.01 -5.65
C GLU A 128 7.91 -3.03 -4.86
N TYR A 129 7.26 -3.71 -3.91
CA TYR A 129 7.79 -4.90 -3.26
C TYR A 129 6.66 -5.89 -2.99
N ALA A 130 7.01 -7.14 -2.69
CA ALA A 130 6.05 -8.16 -2.27
C ALA A 130 6.48 -8.81 -0.96
N VAL A 131 5.50 -9.19 -0.15
CA VAL A 131 5.67 -9.96 1.10
C VAL A 131 5.06 -11.34 0.89
N LEU A 132 5.81 -12.38 1.25
CA LEU A 132 5.41 -13.77 1.17
C LEU A 132 5.43 -14.36 2.59
N PRO A 133 4.29 -14.39 3.29
CA PRO A 133 4.19 -15.09 4.56
C PRO A 133 4.45 -16.59 4.39
N HIS A 134 5.05 -17.23 5.39
CA HIS A 134 5.27 -18.68 5.44
C HIS A 134 6.00 -19.25 4.20
N THR A 135 7.11 -18.63 3.82
CA THR A 135 7.99 -19.09 2.73
C THR A 135 9.33 -19.57 3.27
N ASP A 136 10.11 -20.23 2.42
CA ASP A 136 11.53 -20.49 2.63
C ASP A 136 12.40 -19.74 1.59
N ALA A 137 13.72 -19.82 1.76
CA ALA A 137 14.69 -19.13 0.90
C ALA A 137 14.70 -19.68 -0.54
N ALA A 138 14.40 -20.96 -0.76
CA ALA A 138 14.40 -21.57 -2.08
C ALA A 138 13.15 -21.13 -2.87
N ALA A 139 11.97 -21.18 -2.24
CA ALA A 139 10.71 -20.68 -2.79
C ALA A 139 10.77 -19.18 -3.07
N LEU A 140 11.33 -18.39 -2.16
CA LEU A 140 11.49 -16.94 -2.35
C LEU A 140 12.42 -16.60 -3.53
N LYS A 141 13.53 -17.34 -3.68
CA LYS A 141 14.42 -17.20 -4.85
C LYS A 141 13.74 -17.62 -6.16
N ALA A 142 12.92 -18.67 -6.13
CA ALA A 142 12.13 -19.08 -7.30
C ALA A 142 11.10 -18.00 -7.68
N PHE A 143 10.39 -17.45 -6.70
CA PHE A 143 9.47 -16.32 -6.87
C PHE A 143 10.19 -15.10 -7.47
N ALA A 144 11.37 -14.75 -6.97
CA ALA A 144 12.10 -13.58 -7.44
C ALA A 144 12.52 -13.66 -8.92
N LYS A 145 12.67 -14.89 -9.48
CA LYS A 145 12.94 -15.13 -10.90
C LYS A 145 11.66 -15.03 -11.76
N LYS A 146 10.53 -15.43 -11.19
CA LYS A 146 9.23 -15.44 -11.87
C LYS A 146 8.13 -15.08 -10.85
N PRO A 147 7.91 -13.77 -10.58
CA PRO A 147 6.86 -13.34 -9.67
C PRO A 147 5.49 -13.86 -10.12
N THR A 148 4.64 -14.20 -9.16
CA THR A 148 3.30 -14.77 -9.45
C THR A 148 2.29 -13.69 -9.86
N TYR A 149 2.65 -12.42 -9.77
CA TYR A 149 1.80 -11.28 -10.12
C TYR A 149 2.35 -10.49 -11.33
N LYS A 150 1.47 -9.69 -11.93
CA LYS A 150 1.78 -8.70 -12.97
C LYS A 150 1.14 -7.37 -12.62
N ILE A 151 1.90 -6.30 -12.68
CA ILE A 151 1.37 -4.94 -12.60
C ILE A 151 0.80 -4.58 -13.97
N LEU A 152 -0.51 -4.33 -14.01
CA LEU A 152 -1.19 -3.84 -15.22
C LEU A 152 -1.18 -2.31 -15.28
N ARG A 153 -1.17 -1.66 -14.12
CA ARG A 153 -1.07 -0.20 -13.98
C ARG A 153 -0.54 0.17 -12.60
N GLN A 154 0.33 1.17 -12.54
CA GLN A 154 0.82 1.77 -11.30
C GLN A 154 1.06 3.26 -11.57
N ASP A 155 0.04 4.07 -11.35
CA ASP A 155 0.12 5.53 -11.47
C ASP A 155 -0.86 6.22 -10.51
N ARG A 156 -0.91 7.55 -10.59
CA ARG A 156 -1.79 8.39 -9.77
C ARG A 156 -3.26 8.05 -9.81
N ASN A 157 -3.73 7.45 -10.90
CA ASN A 157 -5.15 7.18 -11.10
C ASN A 157 -5.52 5.80 -10.56
N ALA A 158 -4.65 4.81 -10.74
CA ALA A 158 -4.93 3.46 -10.28
C ALA A 158 -3.68 2.60 -10.08
N HIS A 159 -3.79 1.69 -9.11
CA HIS A 159 -2.91 0.54 -8.97
C HIS A 159 -3.70 -0.73 -9.33
N ILE A 160 -3.28 -1.44 -10.37
CA ILE A 160 -3.99 -2.62 -10.88
C ILE A 160 -3.00 -3.78 -10.99
N VAL A 161 -3.29 -4.88 -10.31
CA VAL A 161 -2.42 -6.05 -10.23
C VAL A 161 -3.20 -7.32 -10.59
N ARG A 162 -2.61 -8.15 -11.45
CA ARG A 162 -3.13 -9.46 -11.86
C ARG A 162 -2.30 -10.57 -11.23
N SER A 163 -2.94 -11.55 -10.60
CA SER A 163 -2.35 -12.87 -10.33
C SER A 163 -2.92 -13.88 -11.33
N PRO A 164 -2.16 -14.27 -12.38
CA PRO A 164 -2.67 -15.17 -13.41
C PRO A 164 -2.97 -16.58 -12.89
N ALA A 165 -2.17 -17.08 -11.94
CA ALA A 165 -2.36 -18.42 -11.38
C ALA A 165 -3.68 -18.53 -10.60
N ASP A 166 -4.07 -17.45 -9.91
CA ASP A 166 -5.28 -17.43 -9.09
C ASP A 166 -6.53 -16.99 -9.86
N GLY A 167 -6.34 -16.57 -11.12
CA GLY A 167 -7.39 -15.97 -11.92
C GLY A 167 -7.87 -14.63 -11.34
N LEU A 168 -7.05 -13.93 -10.54
CA LEU A 168 -7.43 -12.72 -9.80
C LEU A 168 -6.89 -11.42 -10.40
N THR A 169 -7.74 -10.40 -10.54
CA THR A 169 -7.32 -9.02 -10.83
C THR A 169 -7.84 -8.10 -9.73
N SER A 170 -6.92 -7.38 -9.09
CA SER A 170 -7.22 -6.39 -8.06
C SER A 170 -7.04 -4.99 -8.64
N TYR A 171 -8.05 -4.14 -8.46
CA TYR A 171 -8.10 -2.76 -8.90
C TYR A 171 -8.25 -1.85 -7.68
N VAL A 172 -7.27 -1.01 -7.44
CA VAL A 172 -7.39 0.15 -6.55
C VAL A 172 -7.49 1.38 -7.43
N LEU A 173 -8.70 1.91 -7.60
CA LEU A 173 -8.97 3.08 -8.43
C LEU A 173 -9.08 4.30 -7.51
N PHE A 174 -8.07 5.17 -7.55
CA PHE A 174 -8.04 6.34 -6.68
C PHE A 174 -8.81 7.53 -7.24
N GLU A 175 -9.06 7.53 -8.56
CA GLU A 175 -9.81 8.55 -9.29
C GLU A 175 -10.84 7.84 -10.17
N THR A 176 -11.86 8.55 -10.65
CA THR A 176 -12.73 8.05 -11.73
C THR A 176 -11.87 7.75 -12.96
N PRO A 177 -11.74 6.48 -13.40
CA PRO A 177 -10.83 6.13 -14.47
C PRO A 177 -11.35 6.64 -15.82
N GLN A 178 -10.58 7.49 -16.50
CA GLN A 178 -10.88 7.86 -17.89
C GLN A 178 -10.67 6.68 -18.86
N ALA A 179 -9.69 5.83 -18.56
CA ALA A 179 -9.37 4.61 -19.27
C ALA A 179 -8.83 3.55 -18.30
N LEU A 180 -9.10 2.28 -18.59
CA LEU A 180 -8.54 1.11 -17.91
C LEU A 180 -7.66 0.33 -18.89
N PRO A 181 -6.72 -0.52 -18.42
CA PRO A 181 -5.87 -1.31 -19.28
C PRO A 181 -6.67 -2.13 -20.30
N ASP A 182 -6.23 -2.08 -21.57
CA ASP A 182 -6.88 -2.79 -22.67
C ASP A 182 -6.98 -4.29 -22.43
N GLY A 183 -8.06 -4.89 -22.93
CA GLY A 183 -8.28 -6.34 -22.84
C GLY A 183 -8.75 -6.84 -21.47
N GLY A 184 -8.79 -5.98 -20.43
CA GLY A 184 -9.33 -6.31 -19.12
C GLY A 184 -10.86 -6.53 -19.11
N LEU A 185 -11.38 -7.24 -18.11
CA LEU A 185 -12.83 -7.45 -17.97
C LEU A 185 -13.56 -6.21 -17.48
N LEU A 186 -12.98 -5.47 -16.53
CA LEU A 186 -13.50 -4.16 -16.11
C LEU A 186 -13.18 -3.11 -17.17
N GLN A 187 -14.21 -2.50 -17.74
CA GLN A 187 -14.11 -1.50 -18.80
C GLN A 187 -14.25 -0.07 -18.28
N LYS A 188 -15.13 0.15 -17.29
CA LYS A 188 -15.37 1.46 -16.68
C LYS A 188 -15.78 1.32 -15.21
N ALA A 189 -15.50 2.36 -14.43
CA ALA A 189 -16.11 2.66 -13.14
C ALA A 189 -16.51 4.15 -13.15
N ASP A 190 -17.66 4.50 -12.58
CA ASP A 190 -18.16 5.88 -12.55
C ASP A 190 -17.53 6.76 -11.47
N THR A 191 -16.95 6.14 -10.44
CA THR A 191 -16.26 6.81 -9.34
C THR A 191 -14.97 6.08 -8.94
N SER A 192 -14.18 6.68 -8.05
CA SER A 192 -13.09 5.98 -7.37
C SER A 192 -13.66 4.86 -6.50
N CYS A 193 -13.06 3.68 -6.58
CA CYS A 193 -13.53 2.50 -5.86
C CYS A 193 -12.46 1.41 -5.81
N LEU A 194 -12.76 0.34 -5.08
CA LEU A 194 -11.98 -0.88 -5.05
C LEU A 194 -12.76 -1.96 -5.80
N VAL A 195 -12.12 -2.65 -6.74
CA VAL A 195 -12.72 -3.76 -7.48
C VAL A 195 -11.79 -4.96 -7.43
N MET A 196 -12.36 -6.16 -7.25
CA MET A 196 -11.64 -7.41 -7.41
C MET A 196 -12.44 -8.35 -8.28
N ILE A 197 -11.77 -8.93 -9.29
CA ILE A 197 -12.36 -9.88 -10.22
C ILE A 197 -11.63 -11.21 -10.07
N ARG A 198 -12.37 -12.28 -9.80
CA ARG A 198 -11.89 -13.66 -9.91
C ARG A 198 -12.56 -14.35 -11.09
N GLU A 199 -11.73 -14.86 -11.98
CA GLU A 199 -12.15 -15.62 -13.15
C GLU A 199 -12.11 -17.13 -12.84
N TYR A 200 -13.22 -17.80 -13.14
CA TYR A 200 -13.32 -19.25 -13.21
C TYR A 200 -13.54 -19.66 -14.67
N LYS A 201 -13.61 -20.96 -14.96
CA LYS A 201 -13.76 -21.48 -16.33
C LYS A 201 -15.01 -20.93 -17.05
N ASP A 202 -16.13 -20.83 -16.34
CA ASP A 202 -17.45 -20.47 -16.87
C ASP A 202 -18.15 -19.36 -16.07
N LYS A 203 -17.49 -18.82 -15.04
CA LYS A 203 -18.07 -17.89 -14.07
C LYS A 203 -17.08 -16.80 -13.68
N LEU A 204 -17.63 -15.71 -13.17
CA LEU A 204 -16.89 -14.58 -12.64
C LEU A 204 -17.41 -14.27 -11.25
N LEU A 205 -16.51 -14.04 -10.30
CA LEU A 205 -16.83 -13.40 -9.03
C LEU A 205 -16.32 -11.96 -9.09
N LEU A 206 -17.25 -11.01 -9.08
CA LEU A 206 -16.97 -9.58 -8.98
C LEU A 206 -17.27 -9.13 -7.55
N THR A 207 -16.29 -8.45 -6.94
CA THR A 207 -16.47 -7.73 -5.67
C THR A 207 -16.14 -6.26 -5.87
N VAL A 208 -17.00 -5.38 -5.38
CA VAL A 208 -16.82 -3.92 -5.43
C VAL A 208 -16.95 -3.37 -4.01
N SER A 209 -16.11 -2.39 -3.66
CA SER A 209 -16.19 -1.65 -2.40
C SER A 209 -15.91 -0.17 -2.64
N GLN A 210 -16.68 0.69 -1.98
CA GLN A 210 -16.42 2.12 -1.89
C GLN A 210 -15.72 2.40 -0.55
N PRO A 211 -14.42 2.80 -0.54
CA PRO A 211 -13.71 3.08 0.70
C PRO A 211 -14.16 4.37 1.41
N ASP A 212 -14.88 5.28 0.74
CA ASP A 212 -15.48 6.44 1.39
C ASP A 212 -16.61 6.02 2.33
N LEU A 213 -16.41 6.21 3.64
CA LEU A 213 -17.38 5.90 4.69
C LEU A 213 -18.62 6.79 4.65
N ALA A 214 -18.58 7.91 3.92
CA ALA A 214 -19.78 8.69 3.64
C ALA A 214 -20.50 9.28 4.87
N LEU A 215 -19.79 9.54 5.97
CA LEU A 215 -20.39 10.11 7.18
C LEU A 215 -20.97 11.52 6.93
N TYR A 216 -20.44 12.22 5.93
CA TYR A 216 -21.00 13.45 5.38
C TYR A 216 -20.79 13.48 3.86
N ARG A 217 -21.46 14.43 3.19
CA ARG A 217 -21.36 14.65 1.73
C ARG A 217 -20.75 16.02 1.46
N GLY A 218 -19.99 16.13 0.37
CA GLY A 218 -19.31 17.35 -0.04
C GLY A 218 -17.79 17.27 0.10
N PRO A 219 -17.09 18.40 -0.05
CA PRO A 219 -15.64 18.45 0.13
C PRO A 219 -15.24 18.21 1.59
N SER A 220 -13.96 17.91 1.82
CA SER A 220 -13.43 17.75 3.19
C SER A 220 -13.82 18.94 4.06
N ASP A 221 -14.41 18.67 5.21
CA ASP A 221 -14.78 19.70 6.18
C ASP A 221 -13.49 20.18 6.88
N GLU A 222 -12.83 21.17 6.27
CA GLU A 222 -11.57 21.76 6.71
C GLU A 222 -11.75 23.23 7.06
N ALA A 223 -11.01 23.69 8.06
CA ALA A 223 -10.87 25.11 8.35
C ALA A 223 -9.44 25.51 7.95
N PHE A 224 -9.32 26.63 7.25
CA PHE A 224 -8.03 27.11 6.75
C PHE A 224 -7.61 28.38 7.47
N ASP A 225 -6.31 28.51 7.73
CA ASP A 225 -5.73 29.76 8.19
C ASP A 225 -5.59 30.77 7.04
N LYS A 226 -5.08 31.97 7.35
CA LYS A 226 -4.85 33.05 6.38
C LYS A 226 -3.90 32.67 5.23
N ASP A 227 -3.08 31.64 5.42
CA ASP A 227 -2.07 31.18 4.46
C ASP A 227 -2.56 29.93 3.70
N GLY A 228 -3.81 29.51 3.93
CA GLY A 228 -4.45 28.36 3.26
C GLY A 228 -4.08 27.00 3.84
N LYS A 229 -3.49 26.94 5.04
CA LYS A 229 -3.17 25.67 5.72
C LYS A 229 -4.32 25.17 6.58
N ARG A 230 -4.50 23.86 6.64
CA ARG A 230 -5.50 23.21 7.50
C ARG A 230 -5.21 23.44 8.98
N ILE A 231 -6.20 23.93 9.69
CA ILE A 231 -6.17 24.15 11.14
C ILE A 231 -6.52 22.84 11.84
N GLU A 232 -5.71 22.46 12.83
CA GLU A 232 -6.02 21.30 13.68
C GLU A 232 -7.33 21.55 14.44
N ARG A 233 -8.29 20.63 14.27
CA ARG A 233 -9.55 20.60 15.01
C ARG A 233 -9.75 19.23 15.61
N SER A 234 -10.22 19.19 16.85
CA SER A 234 -10.56 17.92 17.51
C SER A 234 -11.70 17.22 16.77
N ILE A 235 -11.62 15.89 16.64
CA ILE A 235 -12.69 15.09 16.05
C ILE A 235 -14.02 15.26 16.81
N TYR A 236 -13.99 15.53 18.12
CA TYR A 236 -15.21 15.79 18.90
C TYR A 236 -15.90 17.13 18.58
N SER A 237 -15.25 17.99 17.79
CA SER A 237 -15.85 19.25 17.34
C SER A 237 -16.59 19.12 16.00
N ARG A 238 -16.59 17.93 15.37
CA ARG A 238 -17.22 17.77 14.05
C ARG A 238 -18.69 17.39 14.23
N PRO A 239 -19.62 18.02 13.50
CA PRO A 239 -21.05 17.78 13.69
C PRO A 239 -21.53 16.43 13.14
N TRP A 240 -20.66 15.69 12.44
CA TRP A 240 -20.98 14.47 11.70
C TRP A 240 -20.40 13.19 12.34
N THR A 241 -19.84 13.26 13.55
CA THR A 241 -19.21 12.10 14.20
C THR A 241 -20.17 10.95 14.47
N ASP A 242 -21.45 11.25 14.68
CA ASP A 242 -22.49 10.27 15.02
C ASP A 242 -23.39 9.94 13.83
N ASN A 243 -23.02 10.38 12.62
CA ASN A 243 -23.80 10.08 11.43
C ASN A 243 -23.64 8.61 11.03
N GLU A 244 -24.75 8.00 10.58
CA GLU A 244 -24.70 6.72 9.87
C GLU A 244 -23.97 6.86 8.53
N SER A 245 -23.35 5.78 8.07
CA SER A 245 -22.73 5.73 6.74
C SER A 245 -23.80 5.88 5.66
N GLN A 246 -23.63 6.87 4.78
CA GLN A 246 -24.59 7.13 3.70
C GLN A 246 -24.27 6.29 2.46
N GLU A 247 -25.31 5.81 1.76
CA GLU A 247 -25.15 5.02 0.53
C GLU A 247 -24.42 5.79 -0.58
N ILE A 248 -23.44 5.13 -1.22
CA ILE A 248 -22.77 5.63 -2.43
C ILE A 248 -23.04 4.63 -3.56
N PRO A 249 -23.79 5.02 -4.61
CA PRO A 249 -23.93 4.17 -5.79
C PRO A 249 -22.60 4.08 -6.54
N VAL A 250 -22.26 2.86 -6.99
CA VAL A 250 -21.08 2.61 -7.82
C VAL A 250 -21.50 1.80 -9.04
N THR A 251 -21.28 2.35 -10.23
CA THR A 251 -21.57 1.71 -11.51
C THR A 251 -20.28 1.22 -12.13
N VAL A 252 -20.22 -0.09 -12.43
CA VAL A 252 -19.12 -0.70 -13.17
C VAL A 252 -19.59 -1.26 -14.51
N THR A 253 -18.77 -1.14 -15.54
CA THR A 253 -19.04 -1.75 -16.86
C THR A 253 -18.10 -2.92 -17.06
N LEU A 254 -18.65 -4.10 -17.36
CA LEU A 254 -17.90 -5.30 -17.69
C LEU A 254 -17.94 -5.57 -19.20
N LYS A 255 -16.85 -6.13 -19.74
CA LYS A 255 -16.80 -6.64 -21.10
C LYS A 255 -17.64 -7.92 -21.23
N GLY A 256 -18.48 -8.00 -22.25
CA GLY A 256 -19.30 -9.18 -22.55
C GLY A 256 -20.72 -9.11 -22.00
N GLN A 257 -21.45 -10.23 -22.10
CA GLN A 257 -22.80 -10.37 -21.58
C GLN A 257 -22.79 -11.31 -20.37
N TRP A 258 -23.28 -10.83 -19.24
CA TRP A 258 -23.28 -11.57 -17.98
C TRP A 258 -24.70 -11.66 -17.45
N LYS A 259 -25.07 -12.83 -16.93
CA LYS A 259 -26.29 -13.00 -16.13
C LYS A 259 -25.89 -12.88 -14.67
N VAL A 260 -26.49 -11.92 -13.96
CA VAL A 260 -26.32 -11.74 -12.53
C VAL A 260 -27.65 -12.01 -11.83
N ALA A 261 -27.61 -12.60 -10.64
CA ALA A 261 -28.77 -12.63 -9.78
C ALA A 261 -28.88 -11.27 -9.09
N GLU A 262 -29.94 -10.53 -9.40
CA GLU A 262 -30.18 -9.22 -8.76
C GLU A 262 -30.37 -9.38 -7.25
N THR A 263 -29.86 -8.41 -6.51
CA THR A 263 -30.03 -8.29 -5.06
C THR A 263 -30.46 -6.85 -4.73
N PRO A 264 -30.87 -6.54 -3.48
CA PRO A 264 -31.17 -5.16 -3.10
C PRO A 264 -30.00 -4.18 -3.30
N TYR A 265 -28.76 -4.68 -3.37
CA TYR A 265 -27.52 -3.91 -3.46
C TYR A 265 -26.74 -4.14 -4.76
N CYS A 266 -27.28 -4.90 -5.71
CA CYS A 266 -26.65 -5.15 -7.02
C CYS A 266 -27.71 -5.37 -8.10
N LYS A 267 -27.71 -4.50 -9.11
CA LYS A 267 -28.61 -4.50 -10.27
C LYS A 267 -27.79 -4.36 -11.55
#